data_AF-A0A4V3KTV5-F1
#
_entry.id   AF-A0A4V3KTV5-F1
#
_cell.length_a   1.000
_cell.length_b   1.000
_cell.length_c   1.000
_cell.angle_alpha   90.00
_cell.angle_beta   90.00
_cell.angle_gamma   90.00
#
_symmetry.space_group_name_H-M   'P 1'
#
loop_
_entity.id
_entity.type
_entity.pdbx_description
1 polymer ?
#
loop_
_entity_poly.entity_id
_entity_poly.type
_entity_poly.pdbx_seq_one_letter_code
_entity_poly.pdbx_strand_id
1 'polypeptide(L)'
;MAGIGSFLAFEWPPLLRRVVLTLLLAFIAVRVVRASARLLFGLAGADSRTSDETQTTIPVASGTAQRFWLRRVSLIAGFLLFGWAVVSLMPSIGFSIDVARVVALSCGLGMLAVAIGIVWRRPGGTASAVRQSLLTIYLIALWLAWVAGLLGVLWLGLYALLLPAAVRGVGNVAQAFAGRAQRSGALGIMLNVLIVRGARAAVIGAAVAWLAYIWRIRAAALAGSEAGALVISGLLNSIIVLLVADLLWQLAKALIAYRMELPPKEGSSADELARSGRLRTLLPIFRNVLAVFIATVVLLTILSGLGVQIAPLIAGAGIFGVAIGFGSQTLVKDVLSGVFYMLDDAFRVGEYIQSGSYKGTVESFSLRSVRLRHHRGPVYTVPFGELGAIQNMSRDWVMDKMALSITYDSDVDLARRLIKKIGQELAADPEFAADTIEPLKMQGVDSFGDSGIDLRMKLMTKPGGQFGIKRRAFMMIKKAFDENGIKLAVPTVHVAGGGDNAAAAQQLLKMKQVAS
;
A
#
# COMPACT_ATOMS: atom_id res chain seq x y z
N MET A 1 29.28 23.02 -40.14
CA MET A 1 28.23 24.07 -40.09
C MET A 1 28.55 25.26 -41.00
N ALA A 2 29.81 25.55 -41.33
CA ALA A 2 30.20 26.70 -42.17
C ALA A 2 29.65 26.73 -43.63
N GLY A 3 29.25 25.59 -44.21
CA GLY A 3 28.76 25.55 -45.61
C GLY A 3 27.28 25.92 -45.80
N ILE A 4 26.44 25.80 -44.76
CA ILE A 4 24.98 26.00 -44.89
C ILE A 4 24.63 27.50 -44.92
N GLY A 5 25.33 28.31 -44.13
CA GLY A 5 25.15 29.77 -44.09
C GLY A 5 25.57 30.45 -45.39
N SER A 6 26.64 29.96 -46.03
CA SER A 6 27.12 30.50 -47.31
C SER A 6 26.17 30.18 -48.48
N PHE A 7 25.48 29.03 -48.45
CA PHE A 7 24.52 28.65 -49.49
C PHE A 7 23.18 29.41 -49.42
N LEU A 8 22.74 29.80 -48.21
CA LEU A 8 21.51 30.58 -48.01
C LEU A 8 21.66 32.07 -48.36
N ALA A 9 22.90 32.56 -48.48
CA ALA A 9 23.22 33.94 -48.82
C ALA A 9 23.16 34.25 -50.34
N PHE A 10 23.03 33.23 -51.20
CA PHE A 10 22.96 33.38 -52.65
C PHE A 10 21.55 33.05 -53.18
N GLU A 11 21.02 33.87 -54.09
CA GLU A 11 19.74 33.61 -54.76
C GLU A 11 19.93 32.62 -55.91
N TRP A 12 19.76 31.33 -55.61
CA TRP A 12 19.84 30.25 -56.60
C TRP A 12 18.51 30.05 -57.34
N PRO A 13 18.54 29.51 -58.58
CA PRO A 13 17.34 29.05 -59.26
C PRO A 13 16.52 28.07 -58.40
N PRO A 14 15.19 28.14 -58.42
CA PRO A 14 14.32 27.44 -57.46
C PRO A 14 14.50 25.90 -57.49
N LEU A 15 14.79 25.33 -58.66
CA LEU A 15 15.07 23.90 -58.84
C LEU A 15 16.40 23.50 -58.19
N LEU A 16 17.47 24.27 -58.42
CA LEU A 16 18.79 23.99 -57.85
C LEU A 16 18.75 24.11 -56.32
N ARG A 17 18.03 25.10 -55.80
CA ARG A 17 17.81 25.28 -54.35
C ARG A 17 17.13 24.05 -53.74
N ARG A 18 16.09 23.52 -54.38
CA ARG A 18 15.36 22.32 -53.91
C ARG A 18 16.24 21.07 -53.93
N VAL A 19 17.00 20.84 -55.00
CA VAL A 19 17.93 19.71 -55.13
C VAL A 19 18.99 19.73 -54.03
N VAL A 20 19.69 20.86 -53.88
CA VAL A 20 20.78 20.99 -52.90
C VAL A 20 20.25 20.89 -51.47
N LEU A 21 19.11 21.53 -51.15
CA LEU A 21 18.52 21.45 -49.81
C LEU A 21 18.09 20.03 -49.45
N THR A 22 17.48 19.28 -50.37
CA THR A 22 16.99 17.92 -50.09
C THR A 22 18.16 16.94 -49.88
N LEU A 23 19.23 17.07 -50.68
CA LEU A 23 20.44 16.26 -50.52
C LEU A 23 21.24 16.64 -49.26
N LEU A 24 21.35 17.93 -48.93
CA LEU A 24 21.95 18.38 -47.69
C LEU A 24 21.17 17.89 -46.46
N LEU A 25 19.84 17.94 -46.50
CA LEU A 25 18.99 17.41 -45.44
C LEU A 25 19.22 15.91 -45.24
N ALA A 26 19.27 15.14 -46.32
CA ALA A 26 19.56 13.70 -46.26
C ALA A 26 20.95 13.42 -45.69
N PHE A 27 21.97 14.19 -46.10
CA PHE A 27 23.33 14.05 -45.57
C PHE A 27 23.40 14.37 -44.07
N ILE A 28 22.75 15.46 -43.63
CA ILE A 28 22.66 15.83 -42.21
C ILE A 28 21.94 14.73 -41.44
N ALA A 29 20.81 14.22 -41.95
CA ALA A 29 20.04 13.16 -41.32
C ALA A 29 20.85 11.86 -41.14
N VAL A 30 21.60 11.42 -42.16
CA VAL A 30 22.51 10.26 -42.05
C VAL A 30 23.57 10.50 -40.97
N ARG A 31 24.11 11.72 -40.88
CA ARG A 31 25.12 12.08 -39.87
C ARG A 31 24.54 12.07 -38.46
N VAL A 32 23.32 12.57 -38.29
CA VAL A 32 22.58 12.54 -37.03
C VAL A 32 22.30 11.09 -36.61
N VAL A 33 21.78 10.24 -37.51
CA VAL A 33 21.54 8.82 -37.22
C VAL A 33 22.83 8.12 -36.76
N ARG A 34 23.96 8.41 -37.41
CA ARG A 34 25.27 7.85 -37.04
C ARG A 34 25.75 8.36 -35.67
N ALA A 35 25.54 9.64 -35.36
CA ALA A 35 25.89 10.23 -34.07
C ALA A 35 25.02 9.65 -32.93
N SER A 36 23.71 9.56 -33.14
CA SER A 36 22.76 8.96 -32.19
C SER A 36 23.05 7.49 -31.93
N ALA A 37 23.33 6.71 -32.98
CA ALA A 37 23.73 5.31 -32.84
C ALA A 37 25.02 5.18 -32.01
N ARG A 38 26.02 6.05 -32.25
CA ARG A 38 27.28 6.06 -31.48
C ARG A 38 27.04 6.37 -30.01
N LEU A 39 26.19 7.35 -29.70
CA LEU A 39 25.83 7.71 -28.32
C LEU A 39 25.09 6.58 -27.61
N LEU A 40 24.10 5.96 -28.27
CA LEU A 40 23.34 4.84 -27.70
C LEU A 40 24.22 3.62 -27.40
N PHE A 41 25.10 3.23 -28.32
CA PHE A 41 26.04 2.13 -28.07
C PHE A 41 27.11 2.49 -27.03
N GLY A 42 27.48 3.76 -26.90
CA GLY A 42 28.39 4.24 -25.85
C GLY A 42 27.76 4.18 -24.46
N LEU A 43 26.50 4.59 -24.32
CA LEU A 43 25.74 4.53 -23.07
C LEU A 43 25.45 3.09 -22.64
N ALA A 44 25.09 2.22 -23.59
CA ALA A 44 24.81 0.81 -23.31
C ALA A 44 26.07 -0.01 -22.92
N GLY A 45 27.26 0.41 -23.35
CA GLY A 45 28.54 -0.22 -22.97
C GLY A 45 29.12 0.26 -21.64
N ALA A 46 28.55 1.30 -21.03
CA ALA A 46 29.00 1.80 -19.73
C ALA A 46 28.49 0.95 -18.56
N ASP A 47 27.26 0.42 -18.64
CA ASP A 47 26.65 -0.44 -17.61
C ASP A 47 27.36 -1.80 -17.48
N SER A 48 27.98 -2.32 -18.54
CA SER A 48 28.73 -3.58 -18.47
C SER A 48 30.08 -3.46 -17.75
N ARG A 49 30.51 -2.24 -17.36
CA ARG A 49 31.75 -2.05 -16.58
C ARG A 49 31.54 -2.19 -15.08
N THR A 50 30.31 -2.18 -14.57
CA THR A 50 30.03 -2.13 -13.13
C THR A 50 29.56 -3.46 -12.53
N SER A 51 29.34 -4.50 -13.32
CA SER A 51 28.74 -5.77 -12.84
C SER A 51 29.62 -7.00 -12.93
N ASP A 52 30.90 -6.89 -13.30
CA ASP A 52 31.72 -8.09 -13.57
C ASP A 52 33.18 -7.91 -13.15
N GLU A 53 33.39 -7.79 -11.84
CA GLU A 53 34.70 -7.95 -11.22
C GLU A 53 34.87 -9.40 -10.74
N THR A 54 34.47 -10.41 -11.53
CA THR A 54 34.84 -11.82 -11.30
C THR A 54 34.54 -12.72 -12.50
N GLN A 55 35.11 -12.43 -13.67
CA GLN A 55 35.44 -13.49 -14.63
C GLN A 55 36.42 -13.00 -15.71
N THR A 56 37.61 -13.57 -15.68
CA THR A 56 38.64 -13.53 -16.72
C THR A 56 38.11 -14.10 -18.04
N THR A 57 37.91 -13.27 -19.07
CA THR A 57 38.19 -13.56 -20.49
C THR A 57 38.06 -12.30 -21.38
N ILE A 58 39.20 -11.85 -21.93
CA ILE A 58 39.41 -11.03 -23.14
C ILE A 58 38.41 -9.87 -23.44
N PRO A 59 38.75 -8.60 -23.14
CA PRO A 59 37.88 -7.42 -23.36
C PRO A 59 37.90 -6.87 -24.80
N VAL A 60 38.24 -7.67 -25.82
CA VAL A 60 38.41 -7.21 -27.23
C VAL A 60 37.09 -7.29 -28.05
N ALA A 61 36.06 -7.98 -27.54
CA ALA A 61 34.84 -8.27 -28.29
C ALA A 61 33.81 -7.11 -28.37
N SER A 62 33.87 -6.11 -27.49
CA SER A 62 32.89 -5.01 -27.48
C SER A 62 33.10 -4.02 -28.64
N GLY A 63 34.36 -3.73 -28.99
CA GLY A 63 34.71 -2.74 -30.02
C GLY A 63 34.53 -3.22 -31.47
N THR A 64 34.68 -4.51 -31.76
CA THR A 64 34.46 -5.09 -33.11
C THR A 64 32.97 -5.22 -33.42
N ALA A 65 32.17 -5.69 -32.45
CA ALA A 65 30.72 -5.76 -32.58
C ALA A 65 30.08 -4.37 -32.74
N GLN A 66 30.53 -3.38 -31.96
CA GLN A 66 30.03 -2.00 -32.08
C GLN A 66 30.32 -1.40 -33.47
N ARG A 67 31.55 -1.59 -33.99
CA ARG A 67 31.91 -1.14 -35.35
C ARG A 67 31.08 -1.82 -36.44
N PHE A 68 30.82 -3.13 -36.30
CA PHE A 68 29.94 -3.87 -37.20
C PHE A 68 28.54 -3.25 -37.24
N TRP A 69 27.91 -3.03 -36.08
CA TRP A 69 26.56 -2.45 -35.99
C TRP A 69 26.50 -1.01 -36.50
N LEU A 70 27.46 -0.16 -36.14
CA LEU A 70 27.53 1.23 -36.63
C LEU A 70 27.64 1.30 -38.15
N ARG A 71 28.45 0.44 -38.77
CA ARG A 71 28.58 0.38 -40.22
C ARG A 71 27.27 -0.03 -40.88
N ARG A 72 26.61 -1.07 -40.37
CA ARG A 72 25.35 -1.58 -40.92
C ARG A 72 24.19 -0.60 -40.76
N VAL A 73 24.06 0.05 -39.60
CA VAL A 73 23.06 1.13 -39.38
C VAL A 73 23.31 2.29 -40.33
N SER A 74 24.58 2.69 -40.55
CA SER A 74 24.89 3.77 -41.49
C SER A 74 24.60 3.42 -42.95
N LEU A 75 24.81 2.16 -43.35
CA LEU A 75 24.48 1.69 -44.70
C LEU A 75 22.97 1.68 -44.93
N ILE A 76 22.18 1.16 -43.98
CA ILE A 76 20.72 1.19 -44.05
C ILE A 76 20.21 2.64 -44.10
N ALA A 77 20.71 3.51 -43.23
CA ALA A 77 20.34 4.92 -43.22
C ALA A 77 20.71 5.63 -44.53
N GLY A 78 21.86 5.29 -45.12
CA GLY A 78 22.28 5.79 -46.42
C GLY A 78 21.31 5.38 -47.53
N PHE A 79 21.05 4.08 -47.70
CA PHE A 79 20.10 3.58 -48.70
C PHE A 79 18.69 4.18 -48.52
N LEU A 80 18.23 4.34 -47.28
CA LEU A 80 16.91 4.87 -46.97
C LEU A 80 16.83 6.39 -47.25
N LEU A 81 17.70 7.20 -46.63
CA LEU A 81 17.60 8.66 -46.66
C LEU A 81 18.12 9.26 -47.97
N PHE A 82 19.24 8.75 -48.49
CA PHE A 82 19.79 9.20 -49.76
C PHE A 82 18.95 8.67 -50.93
N GLY A 83 18.51 7.41 -50.87
CA GLY A 83 17.59 6.84 -51.86
C GLY A 83 16.27 7.63 -51.92
N TRP A 84 15.68 7.96 -50.76
CA TRP A 84 14.49 8.82 -50.69
C TRP A 84 14.74 10.22 -51.27
N ALA A 85 15.88 10.85 -50.97
CA ALA A 85 16.22 12.16 -51.51
C ALA A 85 16.38 12.15 -53.04
N VAL A 86 17.05 11.13 -53.59
CA VAL A 86 17.21 10.98 -55.05
C VAL A 86 15.85 10.75 -55.72
N VAL A 87 15.06 9.80 -55.21
CA VAL A 87 13.74 9.46 -55.76
C VAL A 87 12.77 10.63 -55.68
N SER A 88 12.78 11.40 -54.60
CA SER A 88 11.89 12.58 -54.43
C SER A 88 12.25 13.75 -55.35
N LEU A 89 13.50 13.83 -55.82
CA LEU A 89 13.98 14.86 -56.74
C LEU A 89 13.79 14.49 -58.22
N MET A 90 13.72 13.20 -58.57
CA MET A 90 13.57 12.76 -59.97
C MET A 90 12.38 13.40 -60.71
N PRO A 91 11.16 13.48 -60.15
CA PRO A 91 10.04 14.16 -60.80
C PRO A 91 10.29 15.66 -61.03
N SER A 92 11.06 16.31 -60.15
CA SER A 92 11.38 17.73 -60.27
C SER A 92 12.43 18.05 -61.35
N ILE A 93 13.13 17.02 -61.84
CA ILE A 93 14.15 17.13 -62.89
C ILE A 93 13.59 16.64 -64.24
N GLY A 94 12.31 16.22 -64.28
CA GLY A 94 11.62 15.80 -65.51
C GLY A 94 11.64 14.30 -65.81
N PHE A 95 12.10 13.46 -64.87
CA PHE A 95 12.01 12.00 -65.02
C PHE A 95 10.57 11.51 -64.78
N SER A 96 10.16 10.47 -65.50
CA SER A 96 8.85 9.84 -65.30
C SER A 96 8.75 9.16 -63.93
N ILE A 97 7.51 9.07 -63.42
CA ILE A 97 7.21 8.43 -62.13
C ILE A 97 7.63 6.95 -62.13
N ASP A 98 7.57 6.28 -63.27
CA ASP A 98 7.95 4.87 -63.39
C ASP A 98 9.46 4.67 -63.25
N VAL A 99 10.27 5.56 -63.83
CA VAL A 99 11.73 5.56 -63.64
C VAL A 99 12.07 5.82 -62.16
N ALA A 100 11.37 6.74 -61.51
CA ALA A 100 11.55 7.00 -60.08
C ALA A 100 11.18 5.78 -59.21
N ARG A 101 10.14 5.02 -59.57
CA ARG A 101 9.79 3.75 -58.89
C ARG A 101 10.84 2.67 -59.06
N VAL A 102 11.41 2.53 -60.26
CA VAL A 102 12.50 1.56 -60.51
C VAL A 102 13.71 1.88 -59.63
N VAL A 103 14.11 3.16 -59.56
CA VAL A 103 15.21 3.60 -58.68
C VAL A 103 14.87 3.34 -57.20
N ALA A 104 13.64 3.60 -56.77
CA ALA A 104 13.20 3.31 -55.42
C ALA A 104 13.28 1.80 -55.08
N LEU A 105 12.86 0.94 -56.02
CA LEU A 105 12.94 -0.52 -55.88
C LEU A 105 14.40 -0.99 -55.78
N SER A 106 15.30 -0.45 -56.61
CA SER A 106 16.73 -0.75 -56.55
C SER A 106 17.35 -0.36 -55.20
N CYS A 107 17.02 0.82 -54.67
CA CYS A 107 17.44 1.25 -53.34
C CYS A 107 16.87 0.33 -52.23
N GLY A 108 15.61 -0.08 -52.36
CA GLY A 108 14.96 -1.01 -51.43
C GLY A 108 15.62 -2.40 -51.42
N LEU A 109 16.02 -2.91 -52.58
CA LEU A 109 16.71 -4.19 -52.73
C LEU A 109 18.13 -4.14 -52.12
N GLY A 110 18.83 -3.01 -52.28
CA GLY A 110 20.08 -2.72 -51.58
C GLY A 110 19.91 -2.73 -50.06
N MET A 111 18.83 -2.13 -49.54
CA MET A 111 18.51 -2.16 -48.10
C MET A 111 18.22 -3.58 -47.60
N LEU A 112 17.45 -4.37 -48.36
CA LEU A 112 17.16 -5.77 -48.04
C LEU A 112 18.43 -6.64 -47.99
N ALA A 113 19.34 -6.46 -48.96
CA ALA A 113 20.62 -7.17 -48.98
C ALA A 113 21.49 -6.86 -47.74
N VAL A 114 21.51 -5.60 -47.31
CA VAL A 114 22.19 -5.22 -46.06
C VAL A 114 21.50 -5.84 -44.83
N ALA A 115 20.17 -5.89 -44.80
CA ALA A 115 19.39 -6.48 -43.72
C ALA A 115 19.61 -8.00 -43.59
N ILE A 116 19.57 -8.73 -44.70
CA ILE A 116 19.91 -10.17 -44.76
C ILE A 116 21.36 -10.37 -44.29
N GLY A 117 22.29 -9.53 -44.74
CA GLY A 117 23.68 -9.55 -44.30
C GLY A 117 23.86 -9.36 -42.78
N ILE A 118 22.97 -8.63 -42.11
CA ILE A 118 22.96 -8.50 -40.64
C ILE A 118 22.54 -9.81 -39.97
N VAL A 119 21.53 -10.50 -40.50
CA VAL A 119 21.00 -11.75 -39.91
C VAL A 119 22.06 -12.85 -39.87
N TRP A 120 22.81 -13.00 -40.97
CA TRP A 120 23.80 -14.08 -41.11
C TRP A 120 25.17 -13.75 -40.52
N ARG A 121 25.56 -12.48 -40.48
CA ARG A 121 26.90 -12.05 -40.02
C ARG A 121 26.88 -11.38 -38.64
N ARG A 122 25.84 -11.64 -37.84
CA ARG A 122 25.66 -11.01 -36.53
C ARG A 122 26.78 -11.42 -35.56
N PRO A 123 27.51 -10.47 -34.95
CA PRO A 123 28.55 -10.79 -33.98
C PRO A 123 27.93 -11.34 -32.68
N GLY A 124 28.44 -12.48 -32.19
CA GLY A 124 28.17 -12.98 -30.84
C GLY A 124 26.99 -13.94 -30.65
N GLY A 125 26.56 -14.74 -31.65
CA GLY A 125 25.58 -15.79 -31.37
C GLY A 125 25.47 -16.89 -32.43
N THR A 126 25.59 -18.14 -31.98
CA THR A 126 25.21 -19.35 -32.73
C THR A 126 23.69 -19.52 -32.69
N ALA A 127 22.95 -18.64 -33.39
CA ALA A 127 21.53 -18.88 -33.62
C ALA A 127 21.38 -20.09 -34.56
N SER A 128 20.37 -20.94 -34.32
CA SER A 128 20.10 -22.07 -35.22
C SER A 128 19.83 -21.57 -36.65
N ALA A 129 20.32 -22.31 -37.64
CA ALA A 129 20.13 -21.99 -39.06
C ALA A 129 18.65 -21.77 -39.40
N VAL A 130 17.74 -22.55 -38.76
CA VAL A 130 16.29 -22.40 -38.91
C VAL A 130 15.81 -21.00 -38.52
N ARG A 131 16.27 -20.45 -37.39
CA ARG A 131 15.86 -19.12 -36.94
C ARG A 131 16.37 -18.02 -37.87
N GLN A 132 17.58 -18.17 -38.40
CA GLN A 132 18.15 -17.23 -39.36
C GLN A 132 17.38 -17.25 -40.69
N SER A 133 17.04 -18.44 -41.20
CA SER A 133 16.22 -18.60 -42.39
C SER A 133 14.82 -18.00 -42.23
N LEU A 134 14.15 -18.24 -41.10
CA LEU A 134 12.85 -17.63 -40.80
C LEU A 134 12.93 -16.10 -40.75
N LEU A 135 13.98 -15.53 -40.15
CA LEU A 135 14.19 -14.08 -40.13
C LEU A 135 14.45 -13.51 -41.53
N THR A 136 15.17 -14.21 -42.39
CA THR A 136 15.33 -13.77 -43.79
C THR A 136 14.03 -13.82 -44.58
N ILE A 137 13.23 -14.88 -44.42
CA ILE A 137 11.90 -14.99 -45.05
C ILE A 137 11.02 -13.84 -44.57
N TYR A 138 11.05 -13.52 -43.27
CA TYR A 138 10.32 -12.40 -42.70
C TYR A 138 10.74 -11.04 -43.27
N LEU A 139 12.04 -10.79 -43.44
CA LEU A 139 12.54 -9.56 -44.06
C LEU A 139 12.15 -9.43 -45.53
N ILE A 140 12.16 -10.54 -46.28
CA ILE A 140 11.68 -10.58 -47.67
C ILE A 140 10.19 -10.28 -47.72
N ALA A 141 9.38 -10.88 -46.83
CA ALA A 141 7.95 -10.60 -46.73
C ALA A 141 7.67 -9.12 -46.40
N LEU A 142 8.46 -8.52 -45.51
CA LEU A 142 8.37 -7.08 -45.19
C LEU A 142 8.66 -6.20 -46.40
N TRP A 143 9.68 -6.56 -47.20
CA TRP A 143 10.01 -5.86 -48.43
C TRP A 143 8.90 -6.02 -49.48
N LEU A 144 8.36 -7.23 -49.66
CA LEU A 144 7.22 -7.45 -50.56
C LEU A 144 5.99 -6.64 -50.13
N ALA A 145 5.72 -6.51 -48.83
CA ALA A 145 4.65 -5.67 -48.30
C ALA A 145 4.87 -4.18 -48.64
N TRP A 146 6.12 -3.70 -48.63
CA TRP A 146 6.45 -2.36 -49.11
C TRP A 146 6.15 -2.19 -50.61
N VAL A 147 6.59 -3.14 -51.43
CA VAL A 147 6.41 -3.14 -52.88
C VAL A 147 4.92 -3.17 -53.25
N ALA A 148 4.12 -3.94 -52.53
CA ALA A 148 2.67 -4.01 -52.69
C ALA A 148 1.92 -2.76 -52.17
N GLY A 149 2.63 -1.77 -51.60
CA GLY A 149 2.01 -0.57 -51.03
C GLY A 149 1.28 -0.79 -49.70
N LEU A 150 1.42 -1.98 -49.10
CA LEU A 150 0.83 -2.38 -47.81
C LEU A 150 1.60 -1.78 -46.63
N LEU A 151 1.68 -0.45 -46.58
CA LEU A 151 2.47 0.28 -45.59
C LEU A 151 2.04 -0.01 -44.14
N GLY A 152 0.76 -0.29 -43.88
CA GLY A 152 0.29 -0.68 -42.54
C GLY A 152 0.93 -2.00 -42.07
N VAL A 153 0.97 -3.01 -42.94
CA VAL A 153 1.59 -4.33 -42.67
C VAL A 153 3.11 -4.18 -42.50
N LEU A 154 3.73 -3.32 -43.30
CA LEU A 154 5.15 -3.00 -43.18
C LEU A 154 5.48 -2.39 -41.82
N TRP A 155 4.75 -1.35 -41.38
CA TRP A 155 5.05 -0.71 -40.11
C TRP A 155 4.79 -1.63 -38.92
N LEU A 156 3.73 -2.43 -38.99
CA LEU A 156 3.44 -3.45 -37.98
C LEU A 156 4.58 -4.47 -37.88
N GLY A 157 5.05 -4.99 -39.01
CA GLY A 157 6.18 -5.92 -39.02
C GLY A 157 7.50 -5.29 -38.56
N LEU A 158 7.76 -4.04 -38.94
CA LEU A 158 8.93 -3.31 -38.49
C LEU A 158 8.93 -3.11 -36.98
N TYR A 159 7.79 -2.73 -36.39
CA TYR A 159 7.65 -2.61 -34.94
C TYR A 159 7.76 -3.95 -34.23
N ALA A 160 7.19 -5.04 -34.76
CA ALA A 160 7.37 -6.37 -34.18
C ALA A 160 8.85 -6.76 -34.03
N LEU A 161 9.70 -6.33 -34.97
CA LEU A 161 11.14 -6.59 -34.93
C LEU A 161 11.91 -5.61 -34.03
N LEU A 162 11.60 -4.31 -34.10
CA LEU A 162 12.42 -3.25 -33.48
C LEU A 162 11.94 -2.84 -32.09
N LEU A 163 10.64 -2.88 -31.82
CA LEU A 163 10.04 -2.41 -30.57
C LEU A 163 10.63 -3.13 -29.33
N PRO A 164 10.84 -4.46 -29.32
CA PRO A 164 11.43 -5.14 -28.16
C PRO A 164 12.86 -4.69 -27.86
N ALA A 165 13.63 -4.31 -28.89
CA ALA A 165 14.98 -3.78 -28.72
C ALA A 165 14.95 -2.31 -28.25
N ALA A 166 14.04 -1.50 -28.81
CA ALA A 166 13.87 -0.10 -28.43
C ALA A 166 13.42 0.05 -26.96
N VAL A 167 12.41 -0.73 -26.53
CA VAL A 167 11.91 -0.72 -25.15
C VAL A 167 13.00 -1.13 -24.15
N ARG A 168 13.83 -2.13 -24.51
CA ARG A 168 14.98 -2.53 -23.69
C ARG A 168 16.04 -1.43 -23.62
N GLY A 169 16.43 -0.87 -24.76
CA GLY A 169 17.42 0.20 -24.82
C GLY A 169 17.00 1.44 -24.01
N VAL A 170 15.77 1.90 -24.18
CA VAL A 170 15.22 3.03 -23.42
C VAL A 170 15.12 2.69 -21.93
N GLY A 171 14.74 1.45 -21.60
CA GLY A 171 14.74 0.97 -20.22
C GLY A 171 16.11 1.08 -19.55
N ASN A 172 17.17 0.66 -20.23
CA ASN A 172 18.53 0.71 -19.70
C ASN A 172 19.01 2.16 -19.53
N VAL A 173 18.76 3.04 -20.51
CA VAL A 173 19.10 4.46 -20.41
C VAL A 173 18.34 5.14 -19.27
N ALA A 174 17.04 4.85 -19.15
CA ALA A 174 16.21 5.37 -18.07
C ALA A 174 16.69 4.90 -16.69
N GLN A 175 17.17 3.65 -16.60
CA GLN A 175 17.75 3.11 -15.36
C GLN A 175 19.09 3.79 -15.02
N ALA A 176 19.96 4.02 -16.00
CA ALA A 176 21.20 4.77 -15.81
C ALA A 176 20.95 6.23 -15.37
N PHE A 177 19.84 6.83 -15.80
CA PHE A 177 19.43 8.16 -15.35
C PHE A 177 18.82 8.14 -13.95
N ALA A 178 17.92 7.17 -13.69
CA ALA A 178 17.28 7.00 -12.39
C ALA A 178 18.29 6.66 -11.27
N GLY A 179 19.32 5.87 -11.58
CA GLY A 179 20.40 5.54 -10.65
C GLY A 179 21.27 6.74 -10.25
N ARG A 180 21.38 7.77 -11.09
CA ARG A 180 22.07 9.02 -10.71
C ARG A 180 21.25 9.89 -9.77
N ALA A 181 19.93 9.72 -9.73
CA ALA A 181 19.01 10.52 -8.93
C ALA A 181 18.76 9.93 -7.53
N GLN A 182 19.78 9.28 -6.94
CA GLN A 182 19.71 8.47 -5.71
C GLN A 182 19.03 9.21 -4.54
N ARG A 183 17.70 9.07 -4.41
CA ARG A 183 16.93 9.48 -3.25
C ARG A 183 16.63 8.25 -2.40
N SER A 184 16.96 8.31 -1.11
CA SER A 184 16.68 7.24 -0.15
C SER A 184 15.18 7.16 0.19
N GLY A 185 14.66 5.95 0.35
CA GLY A 185 13.31 5.68 0.84
C GLY A 185 12.28 5.32 -0.25
N ALA A 186 11.01 5.18 0.15
CA ALA A 186 9.90 4.73 -0.70
C ALA A 186 9.77 5.55 -1.99
N LEU A 187 9.92 6.87 -1.87
CA LEU A 187 9.78 7.81 -2.98
C LEU A 187 10.87 7.61 -4.04
N GLY A 188 12.09 7.23 -3.65
CA GLY A 188 13.17 6.95 -4.61
C GLY A 188 12.90 5.72 -5.46
N ILE A 189 12.40 4.65 -4.82
CA ILE A 189 12.03 3.40 -5.52
C ILE A 189 10.83 3.65 -6.45
N MET A 190 9.80 4.34 -5.97
CA MET A 190 8.65 4.69 -6.78
C MET A 190 9.05 5.55 -7.99
N LEU A 191 9.93 6.53 -7.80
CA LEU A 191 10.42 7.38 -8.88
C LEU A 191 11.25 6.59 -9.89
N ASN A 192 12.11 5.68 -9.45
CA ASN A 192 12.88 4.81 -10.35
C ASN A 192 11.95 3.94 -11.21
N VAL A 193 10.96 3.29 -10.59
CA VAL A 193 9.95 2.51 -11.32
C VAL A 193 9.18 3.40 -12.30
N LEU A 194 8.76 4.59 -11.87
CA LEU A 194 8.03 5.53 -12.73
C LEU A 194 8.88 5.99 -13.92
N ILE A 195 10.17 6.30 -13.72
CA ILE A 195 11.08 6.73 -14.78
C ILE A 195 11.32 5.58 -15.77
N VAL A 196 11.75 4.42 -15.30
CA VAL A 196 12.10 3.29 -16.18
C VAL A 196 10.88 2.78 -16.92
N ARG A 197 9.75 2.64 -16.23
CA ARG A 197 8.54 2.02 -16.78
C ARG A 197 7.70 3.03 -17.55
N GLY A 198 7.62 4.26 -17.07
CA GLY A 198 7.06 5.38 -17.84
C GLY A 198 7.80 5.58 -19.16
N ALA A 199 9.14 5.51 -19.17
CA ALA A 199 9.91 5.61 -20.42
C ALA A 199 9.61 4.44 -21.39
N ARG A 200 9.50 3.20 -20.88
CA ARG A 200 9.09 2.04 -21.70
C ARG A 200 7.67 2.19 -22.24
N ALA A 201 6.73 2.59 -21.39
CA ALA A 201 5.34 2.81 -21.78
C ALA A 201 5.21 3.94 -22.80
N ALA A 202 5.99 5.02 -22.67
CA ALA A 202 6.02 6.11 -23.64
C ALA A 202 6.50 5.66 -25.02
N VAL A 203 7.51 4.78 -25.09
CA VAL A 203 7.97 4.20 -26.37
C VAL A 203 6.87 3.36 -27.02
N ILE A 204 6.20 2.51 -26.23
CA ILE A 204 5.10 1.68 -26.74
C ILE A 204 3.93 2.57 -27.19
N GLY A 205 3.52 3.53 -26.37
CA GLY A 205 2.47 4.49 -26.69
C GLY A 205 2.77 5.30 -27.95
N ALA A 206 4.01 5.76 -28.13
CA ALA A 206 4.43 6.48 -29.34
C ALA A 206 4.39 5.59 -30.58
N ALA A 207 4.84 4.33 -30.49
CA ALA A 207 4.76 3.37 -31.61
C ALA A 207 3.30 3.10 -32.00
N VAL A 208 2.42 2.96 -31.01
CA VAL A 208 0.99 2.72 -31.20
C VAL A 208 0.29 3.95 -31.78
N ALA A 209 0.58 5.15 -31.29
CA ALA A 209 0.06 6.40 -31.83
C ALA A 209 0.52 6.64 -33.28
N TRP A 210 1.76 6.28 -33.61
CA TRP A 210 2.25 6.35 -34.98
C TRP A 210 1.54 5.36 -35.91
N LEU A 211 1.36 4.11 -35.47
CA LEU A 211 0.56 3.13 -36.21
C LEU A 211 -0.86 3.63 -36.43
N ALA A 212 -1.50 4.18 -35.39
CA ALA A 212 -2.82 4.78 -35.46
C ALA A 212 -2.88 5.93 -36.47
N TYR A 213 -1.87 6.81 -36.48
CA TYR A 213 -1.78 7.93 -37.41
C TYR A 213 -1.67 7.47 -38.87
N ILE A 214 -0.78 6.51 -39.14
CA ILE A 214 -0.60 5.93 -40.49
C ILE A 214 -1.89 5.25 -40.95
N TRP A 215 -2.51 4.48 -40.07
CA TRP A 215 -3.76 3.82 -40.36
C TRP A 215 -4.89 4.83 -40.53
N ARG A 216 -4.99 5.91 -39.75
CA ARG A 216 -6.02 6.94 -39.92
C ARG A 216 -5.94 7.64 -41.28
N ILE A 217 -4.74 7.95 -41.76
CA ILE A 217 -4.52 8.64 -43.05
C ILE A 217 -4.90 7.73 -44.23
N ARG A 218 -4.69 6.41 -44.14
CA ARG A 218 -5.00 5.46 -45.23
C ARG A 218 -6.34 4.76 -45.08
N ALA A 219 -6.83 4.55 -43.87
CA ALA A 219 -8.16 4.05 -43.58
C ALA A 219 -9.22 5.10 -43.93
N ALA A 220 -8.90 6.39 -43.94
CA ALA A 220 -9.76 7.39 -44.58
C ALA A 220 -10.05 7.09 -46.07
N ALA A 221 -9.24 6.23 -46.72
CA ALA A 221 -9.46 5.76 -48.09
C ALA A 221 -10.17 4.39 -48.19
N LEU A 222 -10.40 3.68 -47.07
CA LEU A 222 -11.03 2.34 -47.04
C LEU A 222 -12.19 2.21 -46.03
N ALA A 223 -12.40 3.20 -45.15
CA ALA A 223 -13.36 3.17 -44.05
C ALA A 223 -14.66 3.89 -44.44
N GLY A 224 -15.47 3.23 -45.24
CA GLY A 224 -16.90 3.51 -45.35
C GLY A 224 -17.74 2.79 -44.28
N SER A 225 -17.14 1.99 -43.38
CA SER A 225 -17.86 1.18 -42.40
C SER A 225 -17.57 1.63 -40.96
N GLU A 226 -18.63 1.98 -40.22
CA GLU A 226 -18.60 2.40 -38.81
C GLU A 226 -17.93 1.36 -37.89
N ALA A 227 -18.01 0.08 -38.26
CA ALA A 227 -17.38 -1.03 -37.53
C ALA A 227 -15.84 -0.95 -37.51
N GLY A 228 -15.19 -0.49 -38.58
CA GLY A 228 -13.73 -0.40 -38.64
C GLY A 228 -13.15 0.66 -37.70
N ALA A 229 -13.85 1.78 -37.55
CA ALA A 229 -13.45 2.86 -36.65
C ALA A 229 -13.57 2.45 -35.17
N LEU A 230 -14.64 1.72 -34.81
CA LEU A 230 -14.85 1.18 -33.47
C LEU A 230 -13.74 0.16 -33.09
N VAL A 231 -13.39 -0.76 -33.99
CA VAL A 231 -12.35 -1.76 -33.72
C VAL A 231 -10.97 -1.10 -33.56
N ILE A 232 -10.62 -0.13 -34.41
CA ILE A 232 -9.33 0.55 -34.31
C ILE A 232 -9.23 1.37 -33.02
N SER A 233 -10.26 2.18 -32.71
CA SER A 233 -10.27 2.98 -31.48
C SER A 233 -10.30 2.11 -30.22
N GLY A 234 -11.07 1.01 -30.24
CA GLY A 234 -11.10 0.01 -29.17
C GLY A 234 -9.74 -0.66 -28.92
N LEU A 235 -9.03 -1.05 -29.99
CA LEU A 235 -7.69 -1.63 -29.90
C LEU A 235 -6.66 -0.63 -29.32
N LEU A 236 -6.71 0.64 -29.75
CA LEU A 236 -5.81 1.67 -29.22
C LEU A 236 -6.06 1.95 -27.73
N ASN A 237 -7.33 2.11 -27.34
CA ASN A 237 -7.70 2.27 -25.93
C ASN A 237 -7.27 1.05 -25.09
N SER A 238 -7.42 -0.16 -25.62
CA SER A 238 -6.99 -1.39 -24.95
C SER A 238 -5.49 -1.38 -24.66
N ILE A 239 -4.67 -0.89 -25.59
CA ILE A 239 -3.22 -0.80 -25.37
C ILE A 239 -2.89 0.24 -24.29
N ILE A 240 -3.54 1.39 -24.30
CA ILE A 240 -3.35 2.43 -23.26
C ILE A 240 -3.71 1.87 -21.88
N VAL A 241 -4.86 1.19 -21.77
CA VAL A 241 -5.31 0.56 -20.53
C VAL A 241 -4.31 -0.48 -20.03
N LEU A 242 -3.77 -1.33 -20.92
CA LEU A 242 -2.75 -2.31 -20.56
C LEU A 242 -1.45 -1.65 -20.05
N LEU A 243 -1.03 -0.54 -20.66
CA LEU A 243 0.15 0.20 -20.21
C LEU A 243 -0.07 0.82 -18.81
N VAL A 244 -1.24 1.41 -18.58
CA VAL A 244 -1.60 1.97 -17.27
C VAL A 244 -1.67 0.85 -16.21
N ALA A 245 -2.29 -0.27 -16.54
CA ALA A 245 -2.39 -1.41 -15.64
C ALA A 245 -1.02 -2.02 -15.30
N ASP A 246 -0.14 -2.16 -16.28
CA ASP A 246 1.24 -2.61 -16.07
C ASP A 246 2.00 -1.65 -15.14
N LEU A 247 1.84 -0.33 -15.34
CA LEU A 247 2.45 0.68 -14.48
C LEU A 247 1.93 0.58 -13.04
N LEU A 248 0.61 0.51 -12.84
CA LEU A 248 -0.01 0.36 -11.53
C LEU A 248 0.44 -0.93 -10.82
N TRP A 249 0.46 -2.05 -11.53
CA TRP A 249 0.91 -3.33 -11.00
C TRP A 249 2.37 -3.30 -10.55
N GLN A 250 3.24 -2.65 -11.33
CA GLN A 250 4.65 -2.54 -10.98
C GLN A 250 4.90 -1.59 -9.82
N LEU A 251 4.16 -0.48 -9.74
CA LEU A 251 4.20 0.42 -8.61
C LEU A 251 3.77 -0.29 -7.31
N ALA A 252 2.69 -1.08 -7.39
CA ALA A 252 2.22 -1.89 -6.27
C ALA A 252 3.27 -2.91 -5.81
N LYS A 253 3.88 -3.66 -6.75
CA LYS A 253 4.97 -4.60 -6.42
C LYS A 253 6.17 -3.92 -5.77
N ALA A 254 6.56 -2.75 -6.27
CA ALA A 254 7.68 -1.99 -5.74
C ALA A 254 7.42 -1.50 -4.32
N LEU A 255 6.21 -1.00 -4.05
CA LEU A 255 5.80 -0.58 -2.71
C LEU A 255 5.76 -1.77 -1.74
N ILE A 256 5.24 -2.91 -2.20
CA ILE A 256 5.20 -4.17 -1.44
C ILE A 256 6.62 -4.67 -1.10
N ALA A 257 7.53 -4.68 -2.08
CA ALA A 257 8.91 -5.11 -1.88
C ALA A 257 9.66 -4.18 -0.91
N TYR A 258 9.52 -2.86 -1.10
CA TYR A 258 10.09 -1.88 -0.17
C TYR A 258 9.62 -2.09 1.27
N ARG A 259 8.33 -2.40 1.46
CA ARG A 259 7.78 -2.68 2.79
C ARG A 259 8.31 -3.99 3.40
N MET A 260 8.77 -4.95 2.61
CA MET A 260 9.37 -6.20 3.11
C MET A 260 10.88 -6.09 3.39
N GLU A 261 11.57 -5.23 2.65
CA GLU A 261 13.03 -5.04 2.72
C GLU A 261 13.47 -4.05 3.78
N LEU A 262 12.56 -3.26 4.36
CA LEU A 262 12.87 -2.41 5.51
C LEU A 262 13.37 -3.30 6.67
N PRO A 263 14.65 -3.21 7.06
CA PRO A 263 15.15 -3.94 8.22
C PRO A 263 14.39 -3.45 9.47
N PRO A 264 14.13 -4.34 10.45
CA PRO A 264 13.70 -3.90 11.77
C PRO A 264 14.68 -2.84 12.27
N LYS A 265 14.19 -1.69 12.73
CA LYS A 265 15.05 -0.67 13.32
C LYS A 265 15.82 -1.30 14.49
N GLU A 266 17.12 -1.03 14.60
CA GLU A 266 17.87 -1.38 15.81
C GLU A 266 17.17 -0.77 17.04
N GLY A 267 16.80 -1.61 18.00
CA GLY A 267 15.96 -1.23 19.14
C GLY A 267 14.47 -1.56 19.01
N SER A 268 14.03 -2.23 17.93
CA SER A 268 12.64 -2.65 17.75
C SER A 268 12.21 -3.63 18.86
N SER A 269 11.10 -3.32 19.54
CA SER A 269 10.57 -4.16 20.61
C SER A 269 10.15 -5.55 20.09
N ALA A 270 10.07 -6.55 20.98
CA ALA A 270 9.65 -7.91 20.61
C ALA A 270 8.28 -7.95 19.87
N ASP A 271 7.40 -7.01 20.18
CA ASP A 271 6.10 -6.82 19.52
C ASP A 271 6.22 -6.32 18.07
N GLU A 272 7.20 -5.46 17.77
CA GLU A 272 7.46 -4.97 16.40
C GLU A 272 8.01 -6.09 15.51
N LEU A 273 8.87 -6.94 16.07
CA LEU A 273 9.39 -8.14 15.38
C LEU A 273 8.26 -9.13 15.06
N ALA A 274 7.37 -9.41 16.01
CA ALA A 274 6.20 -10.28 15.79
C ALA A 274 5.22 -9.70 14.75
N ARG A 275 5.04 -8.37 14.73
CA ARG A 275 4.19 -7.67 13.74
C ARG A 275 4.76 -7.77 12.33
N SER A 276 6.08 -7.64 12.18
CA SER A 276 6.75 -7.76 10.88
C SER A 276 6.61 -9.17 10.28
N GLY A 277 6.70 -10.21 11.11
CA GLY A 277 6.45 -11.60 10.72
C GLY A 277 5.03 -11.84 10.17
N ARG A 278 4.01 -11.26 10.83
CA ARG A 278 2.60 -11.36 10.36
C ARG A 278 2.36 -10.58 9.07
N LEU A 279 2.99 -9.43 8.89
CA LEU A 279 2.87 -8.66 7.65
C LEU A 279 3.41 -9.44 6.45
N ARG A 280 4.51 -10.19 6.62
CA ARG A 280 5.09 -11.04 5.56
C ARG A 280 4.15 -12.13 5.08
N THR A 281 3.25 -12.64 5.94
CA THR A 281 2.28 -13.68 5.54
C THR A 281 1.00 -13.11 4.92
N LEU A 282 0.59 -11.89 5.32
CA LEU A 282 -0.61 -11.25 4.77
C LEU A 282 -0.37 -10.56 3.42
N LEU A 283 0.84 -10.03 3.21
CA LEU A 283 1.16 -9.24 2.01
C LEU A 283 1.00 -9.99 0.68
N PRO A 284 1.33 -11.30 0.56
CA PRO A 284 1.03 -12.08 -0.63
C PRO A 284 -0.46 -12.16 -0.95
N ILE A 285 -1.33 -12.23 0.07
CA ILE A 285 -2.79 -12.29 -0.11
C ILE A 285 -3.28 -10.97 -0.71
N PHE A 286 -2.88 -9.83 -0.12
CA PHE A 286 -3.22 -8.51 -0.65
C PHE A 286 -2.71 -8.30 -2.08
N ARG A 287 -1.50 -8.79 -2.38
CA ARG A 287 -0.95 -8.75 -3.74
C ARG A 287 -1.83 -9.51 -4.74
N ASN A 288 -2.31 -10.70 -4.37
CA ASN A 288 -3.16 -11.51 -5.23
C ASN A 288 -4.55 -10.87 -5.40
N VAL A 289 -5.15 -10.35 -4.33
CA VAL A 289 -6.43 -9.61 -4.40
C VAL A 289 -6.31 -8.40 -5.32
N LEU A 290 -5.24 -7.61 -5.19
CA LEU A 290 -4.97 -6.46 -6.05
C LEU A 290 -4.76 -6.88 -7.51
N ALA A 291 -4.08 -8.00 -7.76
CA ALA A 291 -3.87 -8.54 -9.11
C ALA A 291 -5.21 -8.89 -9.78
N VAL A 292 -6.08 -9.61 -9.07
CA VAL A 292 -7.42 -9.98 -9.55
C VAL A 292 -8.25 -8.72 -9.80
N PHE A 293 -8.21 -7.74 -8.90
CA PHE A 293 -8.93 -6.48 -9.07
C PHE A 293 -8.49 -5.71 -10.33
N ILE A 294 -7.17 -5.51 -10.51
CA ILE A 294 -6.62 -4.86 -11.71
C ILE A 294 -7.00 -5.64 -12.97
N ALA A 295 -6.88 -6.96 -12.95
CA ALA A 295 -7.22 -7.80 -14.10
C ALA A 295 -8.70 -7.67 -14.49
N THR A 296 -9.62 -7.67 -13.52
CA THR A 296 -11.05 -7.47 -13.76
C THR A 296 -11.33 -6.10 -14.37
N VAL A 297 -10.77 -5.01 -13.81
CA VAL A 297 -10.97 -3.65 -14.33
C VAL A 297 -10.44 -3.53 -15.77
N VAL A 298 -9.26 -4.09 -16.05
CA VAL A 298 -8.68 -4.09 -17.39
C VAL A 298 -9.56 -4.86 -18.37
N LEU A 299 -10.01 -6.05 -17.99
CA LEU A 299 -10.88 -6.88 -18.83
C LEU A 299 -12.18 -6.14 -19.19
N LEU A 300 -12.85 -5.53 -18.21
CA LEU A 300 -14.09 -4.78 -18.43
C LEU A 300 -13.85 -3.55 -19.33
N THR A 301 -12.74 -2.84 -19.12
CA THR A 301 -12.42 -1.65 -19.92
C THR A 301 -12.13 -2.02 -21.38
N ILE A 302 -11.42 -3.12 -21.62
CA ILE A 302 -11.17 -3.64 -22.97
C ILE A 302 -12.49 -4.05 -23.64
N LEU A 303 -13.36 -4.79 -22.94
CA LEU A 303 -14.67 -5.20 -23.45
C LEU A 303 -15.51 -3.98 -23.86
N SER A 304 -15.54 -2.95 -23.02
CA SER A 304 -16.23 -1.69 -23.33
C SER A 304 -15.65 -0.99 -24.55
N GLY A 305 -14.32 -1.01 -24.72
CA GLY A 305 -13.66 -0.45 -25.90
C GLY A 305 -14.00 -1.18 -27.20
N LEU A 306 -14.32 -2.47 -27.12
CA LEU A 306 -14.78 -3.29 -28.26
C LEU A 306 -16.29 -3.14 -28.54
N GLY A 307 -16.99 -2.27 -27.82
CA GLY A 307 -18.44 -2.05 -27.98
C GLY A 307 -19.32 -3.05 -27.25
N VAL A 308 -18.75 -3.91 -26.38
CA VAL A 308 -19.55 -4.83 -25.55
C VAL A 308 -20.18 -4.04 -24.40
N GLN A 309 -21.50 -4.21 -24.21
CA GLN A 309 -22.20 -3.58 -23.10
C GLN A 309 -21.79 -4.23 -21.77
N ILE A 310 -21.01 -3.51 -20.97
CA ILE A 310 -20.49 -4.00 -19.68
C ILE A 310 -21.46 -3.82 -18.52
N ALA A 311 -22.61 -3.16 -18.72
CA ALA A 311 -23.57 -2.89 -17.64
C ALA A 311 -24.04 -4.17 -16.91
N PRO A 312 -24.38 -5.28 -17.60
CA PRO A 312 -24.73 -6.53 -16.92
C PRO A 312 -23.55 -7.14 -16.13
N LEU A 313 -22.32 -7.02 -16.64
CA LEU A 313 -21.12 -7.53 -15.96
C LEU A 313 -20.81 -6.71 -14.71
N ILE A 314 -20.94 -5.39 -14.78
CA ILE A 314 -20.81 -4.49 -13.63
C ILE A 314 -21.92 -4.78 -12.61
N ALA A 315 -23.16 -4.99 -13.04
CA ALA A 315 -24.27 -5.35 -12.15
C ALA A 315 -23.99 -6.67 -11.41
N GLY A 316 -23.51 -7.70 -12.12
CA GLY A 316 -23.11 -8.97 -11.51
C GLY A 316 -21.93 -8.82 -10.53
N ALA A 317 -20.88 -8.10 -10.92
CA ALA A 317 -19.76 -7.77 -10.03
C ALA A 317 -20.21 -6.96 -8.80
N GLY A 318 -21.22 -6.11 -8.96
CA GLY A 318 -21.84 -5.34 -7.89
C GLY A 318 -22.46 -6.23 -6.81
N ILE A 319 -23.17 -7.30 -7.19
CA ILE A 319 -23.75 -8.27 -6.23
C ILE A 319 -22.64 -8.92 -5.39
N PHE A 320 -21.55 -9.38 -6.03
CA PHE A 320 -20.38 -9.90 -5.31
C PHE A 320 -19.74 -8.83 -4.42
N GLY A 321 -19.64 -7.59 -4.90
CA GLY A 321 -19.15 -6.46 -4.11
C GLY A 321 -19.98 -6.19 -2.86
N VAL A 322 -21.31 -6.26 -2.97
CA VAL A 322 -22.23 -6.12 -1.83
C VAL A 322 -22.06 -7.28 -0.84
N ALA A 323 -21.93 -8.52 -1.32
CA ALA A 323 -21.69 -9.68 -0.46
C ALA A 323 -20.37 -9.56 0.32
N ILE A 324 -19.28 -9.15 -0.34
CA ILE A 324 -17.99 -8.85 0.32
C ILE A 324 -18.14 -7.67 1.30
N GLY A 325 -18.89 -6.64 0.91
CA GLY A 325 -19.22 -5.49 1.73
C GLY A 325 -19.86 -5.90 3.06
N PHE A 326 -20.93 -6.70 3.01
CA PHE A 326 -21.58 -7.25 4.21
C PHE A 326 -20.64 -8.13 5.04
N GLY A 327 -19.83 -8.98 4.40
CA GLY A 327 -18.84 -9.80 5.11
C GLY A 327 -17.74 -8.99 5.81
N SER A 328 -17.44 -7.79 5.30
CA SER A 328 -16.41 -6.89 5.84
C SER A 328 -16.95 -5.80 6.78
N GLN A 329 -18.27 -5.72 6.97
CA GLN A 329 -18.92 -4.65 7.73
C GLN A 329 -18.36 -4.51 9.16
N THR A 330 -18.16 -5.63 9.86
CA THR A 330 -17.61 -5.62 11.23
C THR A 330 -16.19 -5.07 11.28
N LEU A 331 -15.36 -5.37 10.27
CA LEU A 331 -14.00 -4.83 10.18
C LEU A 331 -14.01 -3.31 10.02
N VAL A 332 -14.88 -2.80 9.15
CA VAL A 332 -15.03 -1.35 8.95
C VAL A 332 -15.53 -0.68 10.22
N LYS A 333 -16.53 -1.28 10.89
CA LYS A 333 -17.03 -0.81 12.18
C LYS A 333 -15.90 -0.74 13.22
N ASP A 334 -15.10 -1.79 13.34
CA ASP A 334 -13.97 -1.82 14.28
C ASP A 334 -12.96 -0.70 14.03
N VAL A 335 -12.55 -0.51 12.77
CA VAL A 335 -11.55 0.52 12.44
C VAL A 335 -12.10 1.91 12.72
N LEU A 336 -13.33 2.18 12.29
CA LEU A 336 -13.95 3.50 12.48
C LEU A 336 -14.19 3.79 13.96
N SER A 337 -14.72 2.83 14.72
CA SER A 337 -14.89 2.95 16.18
C SER A 337 -13.54 3.18 16.87
N GLY A 338 -12.49 2.48 16.48
CA GLY A 338 -11.14 2.68 17.01
C GLY A 338 -10.60 4.09 16.78
N VAL A 339 -10.82 4.66 15.59
CA VAL A 339 -10.46 6.05 15.29
C VAL A 339 -11.23 7.02 16.19
N PHE A 340 -12.54 6.84 16.37
CA PHE A 340 -13.32 7.72 17.25
C PHE A 340 -12.91 7.63 18.72
N TYR A 341 -12.67 6.43 19.27
CA TYR A 341 -12.16 6.32 20.64
C TYR A 341 -10.83 7.06 20.85
N MET A 342 -9.96 7.06 19.85
CA MET A 342 -8.66 7.75 19.93
C MET A 342 -8.82 9.27 19.77
N LEU A 343 -9.69 9.71 18.85
CA LEU A 343 -9.96 11.14 18.64
C LEU A 343 -10.64 11.78 19.85
N ASP A 344 -11.58 11.07 20.48
CA ASP A 344 -12.27 11.49 21.70
C ASP A 344 -11.40 11.28 22.95
N ASP A 345 -10.18 10.76 22.79
CA ASP A 345 -9.26 10.39 23.86
C ASP A 345 -9.99 9.60 24.96
N ALA A 346 -10.79 8.59 24.61
CA ALA A 346 -11.61 7.86 25.57
C ALA A 346 -10.76 7.09 26.60
N PHE A 347 -9.59 6.60 26.16
CA PHE A 347 -8.61 5.91 27.01
C PHE A 347 -7.23 5.85 26.36
N ARG A 348 -6.19 5.75 27.19
CA ARG A 348 -4.77 5.68 26.79
C ARG A 348 -4.11 4.39 27.27
N VAL A 349 -2.95 4.07 26.69
CA VAL A 349 -2.12 2.95 27.19
C VAL A 349 -1.73 3.23 28.65
N GLY A 350 -1.91 2.23 29.51
CA GLY A 350 -1.65 2.32 30.95
C GLY A 350 -2.86 2.67 31.81
N GLU A 351 -3.97 3.12 31.22
CA GLU A 351 -5.19 3.42 31.97
C GLU A 351 -6.01 2.15 32.25
N TYR A 352 -6.67 2.10 33.41
CA TYR A 352 -7.56 1.01 33.81
C TYR A 352 -8.99 1.33 33.40
N ILE A 353 -9.54 0.51 32.51
CA ILE A 353 -10.87 0.72 31.94
C ILE A 353 -11.78 -0.48 32.18
N GLN A 354 -13.08 -0.20 32.16
CA GLN A 354 -14.13 -1.19 32.10
C GLN A 354 -15.02 -0.92 30.88
N SER A 355 -15.28 -1.96 30.11
CA SER A 355 -16.19 -1.93 28.96
C SER A 355 -17.07 -3.17 28.99
N GLY A 356 -18.36 -3.01 29.31
CA GLY A 356 -19.26 -4.13 29.53
C GLY A 356 -18.73 -5.09 30.61
N SER A 357 -18.47 -6.34 30.21
CA SER A 357 -17.91 -7.41 31.05
C SER A 357 -16.37 -7.42 31.08
N TYR A 358 -15.70 -6.66 30.22
CA TYR A 358 -14.24 -6.62 30.14
C TYR A 358 -13.70 -5.54 31.08
N LYS A 359 -12.76 -5.91 31.96
CA LYS A 359 -12.04 -4.96 32.83
C LYS A 359 -10.55 -5.21 32.76
N GLY A 360 -9.76 -4.15 32.73
CA GLY A 360 -8.31 -4.28 32.75
C GLY A 360 -7.56 -3.00 32.39
N THR A 361 -6.25 -3.06 32.56
CA THR A 361 -5.33 -2.02 32.11
C THR A 361 -5.09 -2.16 30.61
N VAL A 362 -5.16 -1.04 29.89
CA VAL A 362 -4.86 -0.99 28.46
C VAL A 362 -3.36 -1.20 28.23
N GLU A 363 -2.99 -2.29 27.55
CA GLU A 363 -1.58 -2.57 27.24
C GLU A 363 -1.14 -2.03 25.89
N SER A 364 -1.98 -2.20 24.88
CA SER A 364 -1.65 -1.82 23.50
C SER A 364 -2.89 -1.76 22.63
N PHE A 365 -2.75 -1.02 21.53
CA PHE A 365 -3.75 -0.94 20.47
C PHE A 365 -3.26 -1.67 19.21
N SER A 366 -4.18 -2.35 18.56
CA SER A 366 -4.06 -2.78 17.17
C SER A 366 -4.96 -1.91 16.29
N LEU A 367 -4.93 -2.12 14.97
CA LEU A 367 -5.78 -1.35 14.05
C LEU A 367 -7.29 -1.54 14.32
N ARG A 368 -7.71 -2.72 14.81
CA ARG A 368 -9.12 -3.10 14.99
C ARG A 368 -9.53 -3.45 16.43
N SER A 369 -8.58 -3.50 17.35
CA SER A 369 -8.83 -4.05 18.68
C SER A 369 -7.90 -3.45 19.73
N VAL A 370 -8.35 -3.46 20.99
CA VAL A 370 -7.56 -3.12 22.17
C VAL A 370 -7.20 -4.36 22.96
N ARG A 371 -6.01 -4.37 23.56
CA ARG A 371 -5.57 -5.40 24.50
C ARG A 371 -5.69 -4.88 25.94
N LEU A 372 -6.51 -5.57 26.75
CA LEU A 372 -6.73 -5.23 28.16
C LEU A 372 -6.18 -6.35 29.05
N ARG A 373 -5.27 -6.02 29.97
CA ARG A 373 -4.80 -6.97 30.98
C ARG A 373 -5.61 -6.83 32.26
N HIS A 374 -6.33 -7.88 32.62
CA HIS A 374 -7.01 -7.93 33.90
C HIS A 374 -5.98 -7.97 35.03
N HIS A 375 -6.28 -7.35 36.17
CA HIS A 375 -5.42 -7.35 37.35
C HIS A 375 -5.15 -8.76 37.95
N ARG A 376 -5.83 -9.80 37.43
CA ARG A 376 -5.64 -11.21 37.81
C ARG A 376 -4.64 -11.92 36.89
N GLY A 377 -4.19 -11.28 35.80
CA GLY A 377 -3.28 -11.86 34.81
C GLY A 377 -3.83 -12.04 33.39
N PRO A 378 -5.09 -12.51 33.18
CA PRO A 378 -5.63 -12.76 31.84
C PRO A 378 -5.67 -11.51 30.96
N VAL A 379 -5.54 -11.72 29.64
CA VAL A 379 -5.52 -10.67 28.64
C VAL A 379 -6.73 -10.82 27.71
N TYR A 380 -7.56 -9.78 27.64
CA TYR A 380 -8.65 -9.66 26.67
C TYR A 380 -8.14 -8.96 25.40
N THR A 381 -8.49 -9.48 24.23
CA THR A 381 -8.34 -8.77 22.95
C THR A 381 -9.72 -8.46 22.42
N VAL A 382 -10.16 -7.22 22.58
CA VAL A 382 -11.54 -6.82 22.29
C VAL A 382 -11.57 -5.95 21.03
N PRO A 383 -12.38 -6.32 20.00
CA PRO A 383 -12.60 -5.47 18.84
C PRO A 383 -13.25 -4.14 19.24
N PHE A 384 -12.86 -3.04 18.60
CA PHE A 384 -13.41 -1.74 18.95
C PHE A 384 -14.92 -1.64 18.68
N GLY A 385 -15.44 -2.34 17.67
CA GLY A 385 -16.86 -2.38 17.34
C GLY A 385 -17.73 -3.11 18.38
N GLU A 386 -17.12 -3.86 19.30
CA GLU A 386 -17.77 -4.56 20.40
C GLU A 386 -17.53 -3.91 21.78
N LEU A 387 -16.60 -2.95 21.86
CA LEU A 387 -16.20 -2.34 23.12
C LEU A 387 -17.40 -1.65 23.81
N GLY A 388 -18.14 -0.82 23.07
CA GLY A 388 -19.29 -0.08 23.58
C GLY A 388 -18.88 1.04 24.57
N ALA A 389 -19.74 1.34 25.53
CA ALA A 389 -19.49 2.43 26.48
C ALA A 389 -18.31 2.12 27.41
N ILE A 390 -17.38 3.07 27.51
CA ILE A 390 -16.16 2.96 28.32
C ILE A 390 -16.34 3.68 29.65
N GLN A 391 -16.02 2.98 30.72
CA GLN A 391 -15.81 3.57 32.05
C GLN A 391 -14.31 3.62 32.31
N ASN A 392 -13.74 4.82 32.26
CA ASN A 392 -12.34 5.04 32.59
C ASN A 392 -12.20 5.25 34.10
N MET A 393 -11.48 4.36 34.78
CA MET A 393 -11.29 4.42 36.23
C MET A 393 -9.97 5.07 36.63
N SER A 394 -9.23 5.63 35.67
CA SER A 394 -7.89 6.20 35.85
C SER A 394 -7.83 7.72 35.68
N ARG A 395 -8.96 8.40 35.44
CA ARG A 395 -9.00 9.84 35.19
C ARG A 395 -9.58 10.64 36.35
N ASP A 396 -9.08 11.86 36.48
CA ASP A 396 -9.49 12.94 37.38
C ASP A 396 -9.53 12.57 38.87
N TRP A 397 -10.53 11.79 39.29
CA TRP A 397 -10.71 11.38 40.67
C TRP A 397 -11.49 10.07 40.79
N VAL A 398 -11.26 9.35 41.88
CA VAL A 398 -12.05 8.19 42.29
C VAL A 398 -12.74 8.52 43.60
N MET A 399 -14.04 8.26 43.66
CA MET A 399 -14.81 8.31 44.90
C MET A 399 -15.00 6.89 45.44
N ASP A 400 -14.26 6.53 46.48
CA ASP A 400 -14.42 5.24 47.15
C ASP A 400 -15.49 5.38 48.25
N LYS A 401 -16.48 4.48 48.19
CA LYS A 401 -17.56 4.40 49.17
C LYS A 401 -17.29 3.21 50.08
N MET A 402 -17.28 3.47 51.37
CA MET A 402 -17.06 2.50 52.42
C MET A 402 -18.31 2.44 53.31
N ALA A 403 -18.66 1.24 53.74
CA ALA A 403 -19.76 0.98 54.66
C ALA A 403 -19.24 0.20 55.86
N LEU A 404 -19.77 0.50 57.03
CA LEU A 404 -19.42 -0.15 58.30
C LEU A 404 -20.65 -0.22 59.19
N SER A 405 -20.95 -1.38 59.73
CA SER A 405 -22.11 -1.58 60.62
C SER A 405 -21.67 -1.52 62.09
N ILE A 406 -22.31 -0.66 62.88
CA ILE A 406 -22.11 -0.54 64.35
C ILE A 406 -23.34 -1.08 65.08
N THR A 407 -23.21 -1.48 66.34
CA THR A 407 -24.37 -1.96 67.12
C THR A 407 -25.36 -0.83 67.43
N TYR A 408 -26.63 -1.17 67.70
CA TYR A 408 -27.69 -0.19 68.01
C TYR A 408 -27.46 0.61 69.30
N ASP A 409 -26.68 0.06 70.24
CA ASP A 409 -26.28 0.70 71.50
C ASP A 409 -25.10 1.67 71.33
N SER A 410 -24.46 1.73 70.15
CA SER A 410 -23.30 2.59 69.90
C SER A 410 -23.68 4.04 69.58
N ASP A 411 -22.91 5.01 70.08
CA ASP A 411 -23.09 6.44 69.80
C ASP A 411 -22.62 6.80 68.38
N VAL A 412 -23.58 7.10 67.50
CA VAL A 412 -23.37 7.49 66.10
C VAL A 412 -22.63 8.85 65.98
N ASP A 413 -22.88 9.79 66.88
CA ASP A 413 -22.19 11.10 66.86
C ASP A 413 -20.74 10.98 67.32
N LEU A 414 -20.46 10.09 68.27
CA LEU A 414 -19.08 9.75 68.64
C LEU A 414 -18.35 9.08 67.46
N ALA A 415 -18.99 8.12 66.79
CA ALA A 415 -18.45 7.50 65.58
C ALA A 415 -18.15 8.54 64.49
N ARG A 416 -19.06 9.50 64.26
CA ARG A 416 -18.87 10.61 63.30
C ARG A 416 -17.64 11.46 63.64
N ARG A 417 -17.45 11.83 64.92
CA ARG A 417 -16.29 12.61 65.38
C ARG A 417 -14.98 11.85 65.17
N LEU A 418 -14.95 10.56 65.50
CA LEU A 418 -13.77 9.71 65.30
C LEU A 418 -13.41 9.56 63.83
N ILE A 419 -14.39 9.24 62.96
CA ILE A 419 -14.16 9.10 61.52
C ILE A 419 -13.63 10.42 60.92
N LYS A 420 -14.17 11.57 61.35
CA LYS A 420 -13.68 12.89 60.92
C LYS A 420 -12.22 13.11 61.33
N LYS A 421 -11.84 12.75 62.56
CA LYS A 421 -10.46 12.86 63.05
C LYS A 421 -9.51 11.98 62.24
N ILE A 422 -9.88 10.71 62.02
CA ILE A 422 -9.12 9.76 61.20
C ILE A 422 -8.95 10.27 59.77
N GLY A 423 -10.00 10.86 59.17
CA GLY A 423 -9.93 11.46 57.85
C GLY A 423 -8.93 12.62 57.76
N GLN A 424 -8.80 13.43 58.81
CA GLN A 424 -7.81 14.50 58.90
C GLN A 424 -6.39 13.95 59.11
N GLU A 425 -6.23 12.94 59.96
CA GLU A 425 -4.94 12.27 60.17
C GLU A 425 -4.43 11.61 58.88
N LEU A 426 -5.29 10.91 58.15
CA LEU A 426 -4.95 10.30 56.85
C LEU A 426 -4.60 11.34 55.79
N ALA A 427 -5.28 12.48 55.77
CA ALA A 427 -4.99 13.55 54.83
C ALA A 427 -3.69 14.29 55.16
N ALA A 428 -3.25 14.26 56.43
CA ALA A 428 -2.00 14.85 56.88
C ALA A 428 -0.80 13.88 56.79
N ASP A 429 -1.05 12.58 56.67
CA ASP A 429 -0.01 11.56 56.53
C ASP A 429 0.79 11.79 55.23
N PRO A 430 2.13 11.99 55.30
CA PRO A 430 2.97 12.21 54.13
C PRO A 430 2.84 11.12 53.06
N GLU A 431 2.49 9.89 53.44
CA GLU A 431 2.29 8.77 52.50
C GLU A 431 1.03 8.93 51.64
N PHE A 432 -0.05 9.50 52.20
CA PHE A 432 -1.38 9.53 51.58
C PHE A 432 -1.85 10.94 51.18
N ALA A 433 -1.20 11.99 51.69
CA ALA A 433 -1.56 13.37 51.42
C ALA A 433 -1.54 13.70 49.92
N ALA A 434 -0.57 13.16 49.17
CA ALA A 434 -0.44 13.41 47.73
C ALA A 434 -1.59 12.83 46.90
N ASP A 435 -2.21 11.74 47.38
CA ASP A 435 -3.28 11.01 46.70
C ASP A 435 -4.68 11.35 47.21
N THR A 436 -4.79 12.07 48.33
CA THR A 436 -6.07 12.45 48.93
C THR A 436 -6.54 13.81 48.39
N ILE A 437 -7.71 13.85 47.75
CA ILE A 437 -8.34 15.09 47.24
C ILE A 437 -9.33 15.64 48.28
N GLU A 438 -10.29 14.81 48.69
CA GLU A 438 -11.16 15.10 49.83
C GLU A 438 -10.93 14.06 50.93
N PRO A 439 -10.77 14.48 52.19
CA PRO A 439 -10.54 13.58 53.31
C PRO A 439 -11.77 12.69 53.55
N LEU A 440 -11.55 11.58 54.27
CA LEU A 440 -12.60 10.66 54.66
C LEU A 440 -13.72 11.41 55.41
N LYS A 441 -14.94 11.31 54.90
CA LYS A 441 -16.12 11.92 55.50
C LYS A 441 -17.24 10.90 55.64
N MET A 442 -17.79 10.80 56.84
CA MET A 442 -19.03 10.08 57.10
C MET A 442 -20.22 10.86 56.53
N GLN A 443 -21.04 10.20 55.69
CA GLN A 443 -22.26 10.78 55.13
C GLN A 443 -23.42 10.71 56.13
N GLY A 444 -23.39 9.74 57.04
CA GLY A 444 -24.42 9.51 58.06
C GLY A 444 -24.76 8.04 58.20
N VAL A 445 -25.91 7.79 58.81
CA VAL A 445 -26.58 6.48 58.80
C VAL A 445 -27.19 6.30 57.41
N ASP A 446 -26.89 5.17 56.78
CA ASP A 446 -27.38 4.81 55.45
C ASP A 446 -28.63 3.94 55.54
N SER A 447 -28.58 2.93 56.41
CA SER A 447 -29.68 2.00 56.70
C SER A 447 -29.57 1.44 58.12
N PHE A 448 -30.67 0.90 58.60
CA PHE A 448 -30.72 0.08 59.81
C PHE A 448 -30.79 -1.38 59.36
N GLY A 449 -29.75 -2.17 59.64
CA GLY A 449 -29.66 -3.59 59.31
C GLY A 449 -30.07 -4.48 60.48
N ASP A 450 -30.22 -5.79 60.25
CA ASP A 450 -30.74 -6.73 61.23
C ASP A 450 -29.94 -6.79 62.54
N SER A 451 -28.63 -6.49 62.47
CA SER A 451 -27.70 -6.59 63.61
C SER A 451 -27.08 -5.27 64.02
N GLY A 452 -27.39 -4.16 63.33
CA GLY A 452 -26.77 -2.87 63.62
C GLY A 452 -27.16 -1.74 62.68
N ILE A 453 -26.55 -0.58 62.90
CA ILE A 453 -26.72 0.65 62.14
C ILE A 453 -25.60 0.72 61.09
N ASP A 454 -25.96 0.81 59.81
CA ASP A 454 -25.00 0.92 58.70
C ASP A 454 -24.57 2.36 58.51
N LEU A 455 -23.27 2.61 58.72
CA LEU A 455 -22.65 3.91 58.50
C LEU A 455 -22.01 3.94 57.11
N ARG A 456 -22.35 4.95 56.32
CA ARG A 456 -21.70 5.18 55.02
C ARG A 456 -20.71 6.32 55.12
N MET A 457 -19.52 6.09 54.57
CA MET A 457 -18.45 7.08 54.47
C MET A 457 -17.85 7.06 53.07
N LYS A 458 -17.35 8.22 52.64
CA LYS A 458 -16.73 8.38 51.33
C LYS A 458 -15.39 9.10 51.44
N LEU A 459 -14.52 8.80 50.49
CA LEU A 459 -13.21 9.39 50.31
C LEU A 459 -13.04 9.71 48.82
N MET A 460 -12.47 10.88 48.51
CA MET A 460 -12.12 11.23 47.12
C MET A 460 -10.61 11.23 46.99
N THR A 461 -10.08 10.40 46.10
CA THR A 461 -8.64 10.24 45.90
C THR A 461 -8.28 10.40 44.43
N LYS A 462 -6.98 10.58 44.16
CA LYS A 462 -6.43 10.30 42.85
C LYS A 462 -6.63 8.82 42.50
N PRO A 463 -6.86 8.49 41.23
CA PRO A 463 -6.95 7.11 40.78
C PRO A 463 -5.68 6.30 41.10
N GLY A 464 -5.86 5.10 41.65
CA GLY A 464 -4.79 4.20 42.09
C GLY A 464 -4.56 4.20 43.60
N GLY A 465 -4.63 5.37 44.25
CA GLY A 465 -4.37 5.52 45.69
C GLY A 465 -5.50 5.04 46.60
N GLN A 466 -6.74 4.92 46.09
CA GLN A 466 -7.92 4.59 46.89
C GLN A 466 -7.77 3.29 47.68
N PHE A 467 -7.11 2.28 47.09
CA PHE A 467 -6.99 0.96 47.73
C PHE A 467 -6.07 0.99 48.95
N GLY A 468 -5.00 1.78 48.91
CA GLY A 468 -4.08 1.95 50.04
C GLY A 468 -4.76 2.71 51.17
N ILE A 469 -5.31 3.88 50.85
CA ILE A 469 -5.96 4.76 51.83
C ILE A 469 -7.16 4.07 52.49
N LYS A 470 -7.97 3.33 51.72
CA LYS A 470 -9.10 2.54 52.26
C LYS A 470 -8.67 1.49 53.26
N ARG A 471 -7.61 0.72 52.97
CA ARG A 471 -7.11 -0.31 53.89
C ARG A 471 -6.60 0.33 55.18
N ARG A 472 -5.88 1.45 55.08
CA ARG A 472 -5.39 2.19 56.24
C ARG A 472 -6.54 2.80 57.06
N ALA A 473 -7.54 3.38 56.40
CA ALA A 473 -8.74 3.92 57.03
C ALA A 473 -9.47 2.85 57.84
N PHE A 474 -9.76 1.68 57.27
CA PHE A 474 -10.41 0.59 58.01
C PHE A 474 -9.60 0.14 59.24
N MET A 475 -8.28 0.06 59.13
CA MET A 475 -7.41 -0.29 60.27
C MET A 475 -7.50 0.75 61.39
N MET A 476 -7.43 2.04 61.05
CA MET A 476 -7.53 3.15 62.02
C MET A 476 -8.91 3.24 62.65
N ILE A 477 -9.98 3.04 61.85
CA ILE A 477 -11.36 3.04 62.34
C ILE A 477 -11.56 1.90 63.34
N LYS A 478 -11.13 0.68 63.01
CA LYS A 478 -11.23 -0.45 63.93
C LYS A 478 -10.55 -0.15 65.26
N LYS A 479 -9.30 0.33 65.22
CA LYS A 479 -8.53 0.66 66.43
C LYS A 479 -9.24 1.74 67.27
N ALA A 480 -9.69 2.83 66.64
CA ALA A 480 -10.37 3.91 67.33
C ALA A 480 -11.72 3.48 67.92
N PHE A 481 -12.46 2.60 67.24
CA PHE A 481 -13.74 2.09 67.73
C PHE A 481 -13.54 1.18 68.94
N ASP A 482 -12.55 0.28 68.88
CA ASP A 482 -12.18 -0.60 70.00
C ASP A 482 -11.79 0.22 71.26
N GLU A 483 -11.00 1.29 71.09
CA GLU A 483 -10.55 2.18 72.20
C GLU A 483 -11.68 3.02 72.83
N ASN A 484 -12.73 3.34 72.06
CA ASN A 484 -13.85 4.19 72.51
C ASN A 484 -15.13 3.40 72.80
N GLY A 485 -15.05 2.07 72.85
CA GLY A 485 -16.18 1.20 73.20
C GLY A 485 -17.28 1.09 72.14
N ILE A 486 -17.02 1.52 70.89
CA ILE A 486 -17.96 1.33 69.77
C ILE A 486 -17.78 -0.10 69.25
N LYS A 487 -18.85 -0.90 69.35
CA LYS A 487 -18.82 -2.29 68.87
C LYS A 487 -19.27 -2.36 67.43
N LEU A 488 -18.50 -3.09 66.62
CA LEU A 488 -18.94 -3.47 65.29
C LEU A 488 -20.07 -4.47 65.39
N ALA A 489 -21.10 -4.30 64.56
CA ALA A 489 -22.22 -5.22 64.53
C ALA A 489 -21.73 -6.59 64.06
N VAL A 490 -21.92 -7.58 64.90
CA VAL A 490 -21.80 -9.00 64.55
C VAL A 490 -23.21 -9.57 64.42
N PRO A 491 -23.47 -10.46 63.46
CA PRO A 491 -24.77 -11.11 63.38
C PRO A 491 -25.09 -11.90 64.65
N THR A 492 -26.01 -11.39 65.48
CA THR A 492 -26.49 -12.07 66.69
C THR A 492 -27.81 -12.75 66.41
N VAL A 493 -27.84 -14.08 66.50
CA VAL A 493 -29.09 -14.85 66.39
C VAL A 493 -29.62 -15.10 67.80
N HIS A 494 -30.71 -14.43 68.17
CA HIS A 494 -31.45 -14.75 69.38
C HIS A 494 -32.33 -15.98 69.13
N VAL A 495 -31.91 -17.15 69.61
CA VAL A 495 -32.75 -18.35 69.66
C VAL A 495 -33.67 -18.22 70.86
N ALA A 496 -34.96 -17.98 70.63
CA ALA A 496 -35.98 -18.04 71.67
C ALA A 496 -36.11 -19.50 72.14
N GLY A 497 -35.42 -19.85 73.24
CA GLY A 497 -35.62 -21.13 73.91
C GLY A 497 -37.02 -21.15 74.55
N GLY A 498 -37.86 -22.11 74.17
CA GLY A 498 -39.21 -22.30 74.72
C GLY A 498 -39.18 -22.67 76.20
N GLY A 499 -39.06 -21.67 77.07
CA GLY A 499 -39.00 -21.82 78.53
C GLY A 499 -40.33 -22.15 79.19
N ASP A 500 -41.47 -21.90 78.54
CA ASP A 500 -42.78 -22.10 79.17
C ASP A 500 -43.18 -23.58 79.30
N ASN A 501 -42.60 -24.47 78.50
CA ASN A 501 -42.88 -25.91 78.59
C ASN A 501 -42.04 -26.64 79.64
N ALA A 502 -40.87 -26.10 80.03
CA ALA A 502 -39.97 -26.75 80.99
C ALA A 502 -40.43 -26.55 82.45
N ALA A 503 -40.96 -25.36 82.78
CA ALA A 503 -41.53 -25.07 84.10
C ALA A 503 -42.82 -25.88 84.37
N ALA A 504 -43.70 -26.00 83.36
CA ALA A 504 -44.92 -26.80 83.44
C ALA A 504 -44.62 -28.31 83.57
N ALA A 505 -43.60 -28.82 82.86
CA ALA A 505 -43.17 -30.22 82.95
C ALA A 505 -42.55 -30.57 84.32
N GLN A 506 -41.79 -29.65 84.93
CA GLN A 506 -41.22 -29.86 86.27
C GLN A 506 -42.29 -29.81 87.38
N GLN A 507 -43.34 -28.99 87.24
CA GLN A 507 -44.48 -28.99 88.18
C GLN A 507 -45.32 -30.27 88.07
N LEU A 508 -45.53 -30.80 86.86
CA LEU A 508 -46.20 -32.08 86.63
C LEU A 508 -45.41 -33.29 87.18
N LEU A 509 -44.08 -33.27 87.08
CA LEU A 509 -43.21 -34.30 87.66
C LEU A 509 -43.21 -34.26 89.20
N LYS A 510 -43.20 -33.06 89.81
CA LYS A 510 -43.33 -32.91 91.27
C LYS A 510 -44.70 -33.38 91.77
N MET A 511 -45.79 -33.11 91.04
CA MET A 511 -47.12 -33.61 91.41
C MET A 511 -47.23 -35.15 91.31
N LYS A 512 -46.55 -35.78 90.34
CA LYS A 512 -46.52 -37.25 90.22
C LYS A 512 -45.71 -37.94 91.31
N GLN A 513 -44.64 -37.32 91.83
CA GLN A 513 -43.81 -37.90 92.89
C GLN A 513 -44.42 -37.81 94.29
N VAL A 514 -45.43 -36.95 94.49
CA VAL A 514 -46.15 -36.83 95.77
C VAL A 514 -47.36 -37.78 95.83
N ALA A 515 -47.74 -38.39 94.70
CA ALA A 515 -48.89 -39.29 94.56
C ALA A 515 -48.52 -40.80 94.47
N SER A 516 -47.26 -41.15 94.75
CA SER A 516 -46.76 -42.53 94.91
C SER A 516 -46.11 -42.66 96.27
#